data_AF-A0A6N7PII6-F1
#
_entry.id   AF-A0A6N7PII6-F1
#
_cell.length_a   1.000
_cell.length_b   1.000
_cell.length_c   1.000
_cell.angle_alpha   90.00
_cell.angle_beta   90.00
_cell.angle_gamma   90.00
#
_symmetry.space_group_name_H-M   'P 1'
#
loop_
_entity.id
_entity.type
_entity.pdbx_description
1 polymer ?
#
loop_
_entity_poly.entity_id
_entity_poly.type
_entity_poly.pdbx_seq_one_letter_code
_entity_poly.pdbx_strand_id
1 'polypeptide(L)'
;MAAEDKSKKPKIDLKARLGKTNIGTQAVPLPVPGQSQPPPSGAGKSPNIAPPPGISPGIPVPPFAQPAKAAAAEPPPKPTAVQQTIKVEVGEEIIKEREKAKKRLIAAAVGTALLGIAIGYPVGGAAARNERGKAVVANAKALMTDVKAANEKMKELETLLGEAAEKLGKKEYPAELAGQLGGINIPFDATKVDGGSISGLNAGALRQLLNYTKGCEELNKKKDSFKNLLEFAKAPVEKGWKEEKEPVMNFSVLFRSDQKGVIAELVPVKEPFDLGKDWPANYAVLKPERTPQGMKSVEKKLNRYTKGDLPGNGDPVLVPVDPITTSAFTSQEIIRNLRKAFIDLRTELKGDDSNPQNPVTGLIEVGDNLMTSIQKVTQGS
;
A
#
# COMPACT_ATOMS: atom_id res chain seq x y z
N MET A 1 -20.97 -62.66 -10.95
CA MET A 1 -21.00 -61.72 -12.08
C MET A 1 -21.49 -60.39 -11.55
N ALA A 2 -20.61 -59.40 -11.49
CA ALA A 2 -20.84 -58.12 -10.83
C ALA A 2 -21.41 -57.07 -11.80
N ALA A 3 -22.17 -56.13 -11.22
CA ALA A 3 -23.01 -55.13 -11.86
C ALA A 3 -22.24 -54.08 -12.70
N GLU A 4 -22.85 -53.67 -13.82
CA GLU A 4 -22.55 -52.40 -14.50
C GLU A 4 -23.68 -51.41 -14.21
N ASP A 5 -23.39 -50.39 -13.41
CA ASP A 5 -24.26 -49.25 -13.16
C ASP A 5 -23.65 -48.01 -13.81
N LYS A 6 -24.21 -47.58 -14.96
CA LYS A 6 -23.81 -46.37 -15.69
C LYS A 6 -24.53 -45.16 -15.11
N SER A 7 -23.91 -44.50 -14.14
CA SER A 7 -24.37 -43.21 -13.63
C SER A 7 -24.04 -42.06 -14.59
N LYS A 8 -25.10 -41.33 -14.99
CA LYS A 8 -25.09 -40.14 -15.84
C LYS A 8 -24.52 -38.95 -15.07
N LYS A 9 -23.51 -38.25 -15.62
CA LYS A 9 -23.11 -36.91 -15.15
C LYS A 9 -24.22 -35.89 -15.50
N PRO A 10 -24.69 -35.05 -14.56
CA PRO A 10 -25.63 -33.98 -14.88
C PRO A 10 -24.89 -32.85 -15.62
N LYS A 11 -25.38 -32.51 -16.82
CA LYS A 11 -24.97 -31.29 -17.55
C LYS A 11 -25.51 -30.07 -16.80
N ILE A 12 -24.62 -29.26 -16.25
CA ILE A 12 -24.96 -27.95 -15.68
C ILE A 12 -25.29 -27.03 -16.84
N ASP A 13 -26.56 -26.62 -16.94
CA ASP A 13 -27.04 -25.68 -17.95
C ASP A 13 -26.76 -24.24 -17.49
N LEU A 14 -25.70 -23.63 -18.02
CA LEU A 14 -25.31 -22.26 -17.69
C LEU A 14 -26.38 -21.21 -18.08
N LYS A 15 -27.29 -21.54 -19.02
CA LYS A 15 -28.35 -20.61 -19.45
C LYS A 15 -29.47 -20.44 -18.42
N ALA A 16 -29.60 -21.37 -17.47
CA ALA A 16 -30.55 -21.23 -16.36
C ALA A 16 -30.01 -20.40 -15.19
N ARG A 17 -28.69 -20.10 -15.15
CA ARG A 17 -28.04 -19.32 -14.08
C ARG A 17 -27.74 -17.87 -14.41
N LEU A 18 -27.87 -17.45 -15.68
CA LEU A 18 -27.91 -16.03 -16.03
C LEU A 18 -29.37 -15.54 -15.99
N GLY A 19 -29.86 -15.31 -14.77
CA GLY A 19 -31.07 -14.54 -14.55
C GLY A 19 -30.93 -13.14 -15.12
N LYS A 20 -31.91 -12.75 -15.93
CA LYS A 20 -32.10 -11.42 -16.51
C LYS A 20 -32.19 -10.37 -15.40
N THR A 21 -31.14 -9.56 -15.23
CA THR A 21 -31.23 -8.34 -14.42
C THR A 21 -31.64 -7.20 -15.34
N ASN A 22 -32.93 -6.86 -15.31
CA ASN A 22 -33.47 -5.63 -15.86
C ASN A 22 -32.89 -4.45 -15.06
N ILE A 23 -31.99 -3.67 -15.66
CA ILE A 23 -31.62 -2.35 -15.15
C ILE A 23 -32.66 -1.36 -15.67
N GLY A 24 -33.65 -1.09 -14.82
CA GLY A 24 -34.60 -0.01 -15.00
C GLY A 24 -33.92 1.34 -14.86
N THR A 25 -34.26 2.22 -15.78
CA THR A 25 -33.92 3.64 -15.85
C THR A 25 -34.52 4.41 -14.67
N GLN A 26 -33.67 4.91 -13.76
CA GLN A 26 -34.00 6.07 -12.93
C GLN A 26 -33.04 7.21 -13.28
N ALA A 27 -33.62 8.25 -13.88
CA ALA A 27 -32.97 9.51 -14.17
C ALA A 27 -32.87 10.35 -12.90
N VAL A 28 -31.68 10.87 -12.61
CA VAL A 28 -31.44 11.87 -11.57
C VAL A 28 -31.20 13.22 -12.27
N PRO A 29 -31.85 14.34 -11.87
CA PRO A 29 -31.70 15.61 -12.58
C PRO A 29 -30.35 16.27 -12.31
N LEU A 30 -29.72 16.79 -13.37
CA LEU A 30 -28.53 17.65 -13.29
C LEU A 30 -28.90 19.09 -12.83
N PRO A 31 -28.02 19.79 -12.12
CA PRO A 31 -28.19 21.20 -11.78
C PRO A 31 -27.92 22.14 -12.98
N VAL A 32 -28.72 23.21 -13.05
CA VAL A 32 -28.71 24.26 -14.09
C VAL A 32 -27.55 25.25 -13.90
N PRO A 33 -26.84 25.68 -14.95
CA PRO A 33 -25.83 26.75 -14.87
C PRO A 33 -26.46 28.15 -14.73
N GLY A 34 -26.14 28.84 -13.63
CA GLY A 34 -26.51 30.23 -13.35
C GLY A 34 -25.46 31.24 -13.83
N GLN A 35 -25.96 32.44 -14.11
CA GLN A 35 -25.39 33.50 -14.95
C GLN A 35 -24.26 34.34 -14.32
N SER A 36 -23.50 34.97 -15.22
CA SER A 36 -22.42 35.93 -14.99
C SER A 36 -22.92 37.28 -14.44
N GLN A 37 -22.20 37.87 -13.48
CA GLN A 37 -22.38 39.26 -13.02
C GLN A 37 -21.09 40.08 -13.25
N PRO A 38 -21.16 41.32 -13.77
CA PRO A 38 -20.01 42.22 -13.93
C PRO A 38 -19.77 43.12 -12.69
N PRO A 39 -18.58 43.77 -12.57
CA PRO A 39 -18.13 44.43 -11.36
C PRO A 39 -18.54 45.92 -11.27
N PRO A 40 -18.67 46.52 -10.08
CA PRO A 40 -18.78 47.96 -9.95
C PRO A 40 -17.40 48.61 -9.70
N SER A 41 -17.10 49.61 -10.52
CA SER A 41 -16.08 50.63 -10.28
C SER A 41 -16.74 51.89 -9.71
N GLY A 42 -16.10 52.58 -8.78
CA GLY A 42 -16.55 53.91 -8.34
C GLY A 42 -15.78 54.49 -7.15
N ALA A 43 -14.94 55.48 -7.43
CA ALA A 43 -14.08 56.21 -6.50
C ALA A 43 -14.84 57.26 -5.65
N GLY A 44 -14.30 57.60 -4.48
CA GLY A 44 -14.78 58.70 -3.62
C GLY A 44 -13.70 59.16 -2.64
N LYS A 45 -13.61 60.48 -2.43
CA LYS A 45 -12.48 61.29 -1.93
C LYS A 45 -12.32 61.29 -0.39
N SER A 46 -11.09 61.63 0.05
CA SER A 46 -10.64 61.93 1.42
C SER A 46 -11.13 63.30 1.95
N PRO A 47 -11.02 63.57 3.28
CA PRO A 47 -9.88 64.37 3.77
C PRO A 47 -9.35 64.08 5.21
N ASN A 48 -8.02 63.96 5.31
CA ASN A 48 -7.05 64.60 6.22
C ASN A 48 -7.42 65.00 7.68
N ILE A 49 -6.83 64.35 8.72
CA ILE A 49 -6.40 64.94 10.03
C ILE A 49 -5.15 64.18 10.55
N ALA A 50 -4.19 64.92 11.11
CA ALA A 50 -2.78 64.60 11.42
C ALA A 50 -2.49 63.74 12.69
N PRO A 51 -1.23 63.25 12.91
CA PRO A 51 -0.84 62.31 13.97
C PRO A 51 -0.02 62.92 15.11
N PRO A 52 0.19 62.20 16.23
CA PRO A 52 1.38 62.40 17.07
C PRO A 52 2.06 61.04 17.47
N PRO A 53 3.20 60.97 18.18
CA PRO A 53 4.51 60.67 17.57
C PRO A 53 5.31 59.52 18.23
N GLY A 54 6.29 58.97 17.48
CA GLY A 54 7.39 58.12 17.99
C GLY A 54 7.06 56.62 18.09
N ILE A 55 7.94 55.62 17.86
CA ILE A 55 9.40 55.54 17.67
C ILE A 55 9.66 54.23 16.87
N SER A 56 10.65 54.26 15.98
CA SER A 56 11.21 53.24 15.05
C SER A 56 11.52 51.82 15.63
N PRO A 57 12.21 50.91 14.90
CA PRO A 57 12.00 50.32 13.56
C PRO A 57 12.05 48.77 13.58
N GLY A 58 11.44 48.05 12.63
CA GLY A 58 11.88 46.68 12.34
C GLY A 58 10.84 45.69 11.82
N ILE A 59 11.12 45.19 10.61
CA ILE A 59 10.76 43.87 10.07
C ILE A 59 9.26 43.65 9.72
N PRO A 60 8.88 43.58 8.43
CA PRO A 60 7.54 43.16 8.04
C PRO A 60 7.34 41.65 8.26
N VAL A 61 6.38 41.32 9.13
CA VAL A 61 5.86 39.97 9.36
C VAL A 61 4.73 39.70 8.34
N PRO A 62 4.65 38.50 7.72
CA PRO A 62 3.70 38.21 6.64
C PRO A 62 2.21 38.21 7.08
N PRO A 63 1.27 38.51 6.15
CA PRO A 63 -0.09 38.97 6.45
C PRO A 63 -1.11 37.84 6.72
N PHE A 64 -0.77 36.81 7.50
CA PHE A 64 -1.72 35.73 7.85
C PHE A 64 -1.82 35.39 9.34
N ALA A 65 -1.39 36.30 10.23
CA ALA A 65 -1.64 36.16 11.66
C ALA A 65 -2.90 36.95 12.06
N GLN A 66 -4.01 36.26 12.35
CA GLN A 66 -5.18 36.87 12.98
C GLN A 66 -4.92 37.14 14.47
N PRO A 67 -5.31 38.31 15.02
CA PRO A 67 -5.16 38.60 16.44
C PRO A 67 -6.18 37.81 17.28
N ALA A 68 -5.69 37.16 18.35
CA ALA A 68 -6.51 36.55 19.38
C ALA A 68 -7.31 37.62 20.14
N LYS A 69 -8.63 37.42 20.28
CA LYS A 69 -9.49 38.25 21.14
C LYS A 69 -9.96 37.43 22.34
N ALA A 70 -9.81 38.04 23.52
CA ALA A 70 -10.15 37.49 24.82
C ALA A 70 -11.67 37.35 25.06
N ALA A 71 -11.98 36.51 26.05
CA ALA A 71 -13.25 35.89 26.38
C ALA A 71 -14.41 36.84 26.77
N ALA A 72 -15.63 36.39 26.47
CA ALA A 72 -16.87 36.86 27.08
C ALA A 72 -17.85 35.67 27.25
N ALA A 73 -18.67 35.76 28.30
CA ALA A 73 -19.39 34.71 29.03
C ALA A 73 -20.37 33.81 28.24
N GLU A 74 -20.48 32.56 28.71
CA GLU A 74 -21.44 31.54 28.25
C GLU A 74 -22.87 31.80 28.78
N PRO A 75 -23.91 31.72 27.91
CA PRO A 75 -25.30 31.50 28.32
C PRO A 75 -25.64 29.99 28.37
N PRO A 76 -26.65 29.59 29.18
CA PRO A 76 -26.87 28.20 29.57
C PRO A 76 -27.49 27.35 28.43
N PRO A 77 -27.18 26.04 28.36
CA PRO A 77 -27.70 25.17 27.32
C PRO A 77 -29.13 24.72 27.61
N LYS A 78 -30.04 24.93 26.64
CA LYS A 78 -31.35 24.24 26.58
C LYS A 78 -31.22 22.95 25.74
N PRO A 79 -31.92 21.86 26.11
CA PRO A 79 -31.70 20.53 25.55
C PRO A 79 -32.55 20.24 24.30
N THR A 80 -32.15 19.17 23.61
CA THR A 80 -32.97 18.17 22.88
C THR A 80 -32.72 18.11 21.37
N ALA A 81 -32.08 17.02 20.92
CA ALA A 81 -32.44 16.30 19.69
C ALA A 81 -31.83 14.88 19.70
N VAL A 82 -32.64 13.93 20.18
CA VAL A 82 -32.81 12.52 19.74
C VAL A 82 -31.59 11.80 19.13
N GLN A 83 -30.96 10.94 19.93
CA GLN A 83 -30.11 9.85 19.44
C GLN A 83 -30.98 8.82 18.70
N GLN A 84 -30.66 8.55 17.43
CA GLN A 84 -31.20 7.40 16.72
C GLN A 84 -30.54 6.14 17.27
N THR A 85 -31.32 5.37 18.02
CA THR A 85 -30.99 4.01 18.46
C THR A 85 -30.92 3.07 17.25
N ILE A 86 -29.71 2.66 16.88
CA ILE A 86 -29.51 1.42 16.13
C ILE A 86 -29.65 0.28 17.15
N LYS A 87 -30.79 -0.39 17.14
CA LYS A 87 -31.01 -1.65 17.88
C LYS A 87 -30.10 -2.72 17.27
N VAL A 88 -28.92 -2.91 17.85
CA VAL A 88 -28.21 -4.19 17.73
C VAL A 88 -28.83 -5.08 18.80
N GLU A 89 -29.58 -6.09 18.37
CA GLU A 89 -30.05 -7.16 19.27
C GLU A 89 -28.84 -7.91 19.79
N VAL A 90 -28.31 -7.44 20.93
CA VAL A 90 -27.33 -8.17 21.71
C VAL A 90 -28.08 -9.34 22.32
N GLY A 91 -27.90 -10.53 21.74
CA GLY A 91 -28.51 -11.76 22.22
C GLY A 91 -28.26 -11.98 23.71
N GLU A 92 -29.29 -12.40 24.44
CA GLU A 92 -29.31 -12.60 25.90
C GLU A 92 -28.23 -13.56 26.43
N GLU A 93 -27.52 -14.29 25.56
CA GLU A 93 -26.40 -15.16 25.92
C GLU A 93 -25.17 -14.40 26.43
N ILE A 94 -24.83 -13.24 25.83
CA ILE A 94 -23.60 -12.50 26.14
C ILE A 94 -23.73 -11.72 27.47
N ILE A 95 -24.95 -11.35 27.85
CA ILE A 95 -25.22 -10.60 29.09
C ILE A 95 -25.11 -11.53 30.32
N LYS A 96 -25.55 -12.79 30.21
CA LYS A 96 -25.41 -13.79 31.29
C LYS A 96 -23.97 -14.24 31.51
N GLU A 97 -23.14 -14.31 30.47
CA GLU A 97 -21.71 -14.60 30.62
C GLU A 97 -20.93 -13.44 31.26
N ARG A 98 -21.24 -12.18 30.90
CA ARG A 98 -20.62 -11.01 31.55
C ARG A 98 -21.03 -10.84 33.02
N GLU A 99 -22.25 -11.20 33.39
CA GLU A 99 -22.68 -11.22 34.80
C GLU A 99 -21.97 -12.32 35.62
N LYS A 100 -21.84 -13.53 35.07
CA LYS A 100 -21.09 -14.63 35.72
C LYS A 100 -19.60 -14.30 35.87
N ALA A 101 -19.00 -13.64 34.87
CA ALA A 101 -17.62 -13.18 34.93
C ALA A 101 -17.42 -12.07 35.97
N LYS A 102 -18.33 -11.09 36.05
CA LYS A 102 -18.28 -10.03 37.08
C LYS A 102 -18.47 -10.58 38.50
N LYS A 103 -19.36 -11.53 38.71
CA LYS A 103 -19.57 -12.16 40.04
C LYS A 103 -18.36 -12.99 40.48
N ARG A 104 -17.65 -13.66 39.55
CA ARG A 104 -16.39 -14.37 39.84
C ARG A 104 -15.23 -13.41 40.13
N LEU A 105 -15.15 -12.28 39.43
CA LEU A 105 -14.12 -11.26 39.64
C LEU A 105 -14.29 -10.54 41.00
N ILE A 106 -15.54 -10.24 41.39
CA ILE A 106 -15.84 -9.57 42.67
C ILE A 106 -15.68 -10.55 43.84
N ALA A 107 -16.07 -11.82 43.69
CA ALA A 107 -15.83 -12.84 44.73
C ALA A 107 -14.33 -13.12 44.95
N ALA A 108 -13.52 -13.10 43.88
CA ALA A 108 -12.06 -13.25 43.98
C ALA A 108 -11.39 -12.04 44.66
N ALA A 109 -11.87 -10.82 44.39
CA ALA A 109 -11.34 -9.58 44.97
C ALA A 109 -11.70 -9.41 46.46
N VAL A 110 -12.89 -9.85 46.88
CA VAL A 110 -13.31 -9.78 48.29
C VAL A 110 -12.64 -10.88 49.14
N GLY A 111 -12.39 -12.06 48.56
CA GLY A 111 -11.67 -13.15 49.24
C GLY A 111 -10.18 -12.85 49.50
N THR A 112 -9.52 -12.10 48.62
CA THR A 112 -8.10 -11.72 48.79
C THR A 112 -7.90 -10.52 49.71
N ALA A 113 -8.89 -9.62 49.83
CA ALA A 113 -8.80 -8.48 50.75
C ALA A 113 -8.97 -8.86 52.23
N LEU A 114 -9.73 -9.91 52.55
CA LEU A 114 -10.01 -10.30 53.94
C LEU A 114 -8.92 -11.20 54.57
N LEU A 115 -8.08 -11.86 53.78
CA LEU A 115 -6.89 -12.58 54.29
C LEU A 115 -5.65 -11.67 54.41
N GLY A 116 -5.65 -10.49 53.78
CA GLY A 116 -4.48 -9.60 53.71
C GLY A 116 -4.28 -8.65 54.89
N ILE A 117 -5.22 -8.56 55.84
CA ILE A 117 -5.17 -7.56 56.92
C ILE A 117 -4.66 -8.15 58.26
N ALA A 118 -4.62 -9.47 58.44
CA ALA A 118 -4.29 -10.03 59.75
C ALA A 118 -2.80 -10.35 59.99
N ILE A 119 -1.99 -10.74 59.00
CA ILE A 119 -0.57 -11.13 59.23
C ILE A 119 0.27 -10.91 57.96
N GLY A 120 1.29 -10.04 58.00
CA GLY A 120 2.50 -10.23 57.18
C GLY A 120 2.98 -9.08 56.28
N TYR A 121 3.44 -7.96 56.86
CA TYR A 121 4.12 -6.88 56.13
C TYR A 121 5.67 -6.88 56.21
N PRO A 122 6.36 -8.04 56.34
CA PRO A 122 7.67 -8.12 55.68
C PRO A 122 7.92 -9.38 54.84
N VAL A 123 7.10 -10.44 54.96
CA VAL A 123 7.36 -11.73 54.28
C VAL A 123 6.70 -11.81 52.89
N GLY A 124 5.62 -11.06 52.64
CA GLY A 124 4.94 -11.01 51.33
C GLY A 124 5.78 -10.38 50.21
N GLY A 125 6.81 -9.59 50.53
CA GLY A 125 7.67 -8.94 49.55
C GLY A 125 8.59 -9.92 48.80
N ALA A 126 9.07 -10.97 49.47
CA ALA A 126 9.95 -11.96 48.85
C ALA A 126 9.17 -12.95 47.96
N ALA A 127 8.01 -13.42 48.42
CA ALA A 127 7.14 -14.30 47.65
C ALA A 127 6.57 -13.58 46.41
N ALA A 128 6.10 -12.33 46.55
CA ALA A 128 5.61 -11.54 45.43
C ALA A 128 6.71 -11.15 44.43
N ARG A 129 7.96 -10.95 44.88
CA ARG A 129 9.12 -10.75 43.99
C ARG A 129 9.48 -12.03 43.24
N ASN A 130 9.43 -13.19 43.90
CA ASN A 130 9.71 -14.48 43.29
C ASN A 130 8.64 -14.86 42.24
N GLU A 131 7.35 -14.64 42.54
CA GLU A 131 6.27 -14.87 41.57
C GLU A 131 6.34 -13.92 40.37
N ARG A 132 6.65 -12.63 40.60
CA ARG A 132 6.89 -11.68 39.50
C ARG A 132 8.10 -12.10 38.67
N GLY A 133 9.21 -12.51 39.28
CA GLY A 133 10.39 -13.00 38.57
C GLY A 133 10.08 -14.20 37.67
N LYS A 134 9.32 -15.19 38.19
CA LYS A 134 8.86 -16.34 37.39
C LYS A 134 7.97 -15.94 36.21
N ALA A 135 7.04 -15.00 36.43
CA ALA A 135 6.17 -14.49 35.37
C ALA A 135 6.98 -13.75 34.28
N VAL A 136 7.96 -12.92 34.65
CA VAL A 136 8.86 -12.22 33.73
C VAL A 136 9.63 -13.22 32.87
N VAL A 137 10.22 -14.25 33.49
CA VAL A 137 10.98 -15.29 32.76
C VAL A 137 10.08 -16.10 31.82
N ALA A 138 8.86 -16.46 32.26
CA ALA A 138 7.91 -17.19 31.43
C ALA A 138 7.48 -16.36 30.21
N ASN A 139 7.17 -15.08 30.42
CA ASN A 139 6.80 -14.12 29.38
C ASN A 139 7.94 -13.90 28.37
N ALA A 140 9.17 -13.72 28.86
CA ALA A 140 10.35 -13.60 28.02
C ALA A 140 10.60 -14.86 27.16
N LYS A 141 10.37 -16.05 27.72
CA LYS A 141 10.48 -17.32 26.96
C LYS A 141 9.40 -17.46 25.88
N ALA A 142 8.17 -17.07 26.17
CA ALA A 142 7.11 -17.03 25.18
C ALA A 142 7.46 -16.07 24.04
N LEU A 143 7.94 -14.86 24.39
CA LEU A 143 8.38 -13.87 23.41
C LEU A 143 9.53 -14.37 22.53
N MET A 144 10.53 -15.06 23.09
CA MET A 144 11.61 -15.68 22.30
C MET A 144 11.08 -16.72 21.31
N THR A 145 10.05 -17.47 21.69
CA THR A 145 9.42 -18.47 20.81
C THR A 145 8.69 -17.80 19.65
N ASP A 146 7.96 -16.72 19.91
CA ASP A 146 7.29 -15.92 18.88
C ASP A 146 8.31 -15.27 17.92
N VAL A 147 9.39 -14.67 18.44
CA VAL A 147 10.46 -14.09 17.61
C VAL A 147 11.13 -15.17 16.75
N LYS A 148 11.40 -16.35 17.32
CA LYS A 148 11.99 -17.47 16.57
C LYS A 148 11.09 -17.92 15.43
N ALA A 149 9.79 -18.11 15.69
CA ALA A 149 8.82 -18.51 14.66
C ALA A 149 8.72 -17.47 13.54
N ALA A 150 8.79 -16.18 13.89
CA ALA A 150 8.84 -15.09 12.92
C ALA A 150 10.11 -15.13 12.07
N ASN A 151 11.28 -15.31 12.68
CA ASN A 151 12.55 -15.45 11.97
C ASN A 151 12.58 -16.69 11.05
N GLU A 152 11.98 -17.81 11.45
CA GLU A 152 11.85 -18.99 10.59
C GLU A 152 11.02 -18.68 9.33
N LYS A 153 9.90 -17.98 9.47
CA LYS A 153 9.09 -17.53 8.32
C LYS A 153 9.78 -16.48 7.45
N MET A 154 10.59 -15.60 8.03
CA MET A 154 11.43 -14.67 7.28
C MET A 154 12.51 -15.39 6.47
N LYS A 155 13.11 -16.46 7.03
CA LYS A 155 14.09 -17.31 6.31
C LYS A 155 13.43 -18.08 5.18
N GLU A 156 12.23 -18.63 5.40
CA GLU A 156 11.43 -19.25 4.34
C GLU A 156 11.13 -18.27 3.20
N LEU A 157 10.70 -17.05 3.54
CA LEU A 157 10.49 -15.97 2.57
C LEU A 157 11.78 -15.64 1.80
N GLU A 158 12.91 -15.55 2.49
CA GLU A 158 14.18 -15.26 1.84
C GLU A 158 14.61 -16.34 0.85
N THR A 159 14.44 -17.62 1.21
CA THR A 159 14.73 -18.74 0.29
C THR A 159 13.88 -18.64 -0.97
N LEU A 160 12.57 -18.41 -0.84
CA LEU A 160 11.69 -18.25 -2.00
C LEU A 160 12.08 -17.06 -2.88
N LEU A 161 12.47 -15.95 -2.26
CA LEU A 161 13.01 -14.81 -3.01
C LEU A 161 14.34 -15.19 -3.67
N GLY A 162 15.24 -15.92 -3.02
CA GLY A 162 16.47 -16.43 -3.63
C GLY A 162 16.19 -17.23 -4.91
N GLU A 163 15.32 -18.24 -4.84
CA GLU A 163 14.93 -19.08 -5.98
C GLU A 163 14.27 -18.27 -7.11
N ALA A 164 13.42 -17.31 -6.75
CA ALA A 164 12.81 -16.41 -7.72
C ALA A 164 13.85 -15.53 -8.43
N ALA A 165 14.89 -15.09 -7.71
CA ALA A 165 15.98 -14.29 -8.27
C ALA A 165 16.71 -15.08 -9.35
N GLU A 166 16.97 -16.36 -9.08
CA GLU A 166 17.64 -17.26 -10.01
C GLU A 166 16.79 -17.50 -11.27
N LYS A 167 15.48 -17.74 -11.12
CA LYS A 167 14.55 -17.88 -12.25
C LYS A 167 14.53 -16.61 -13.11
N LEU A 168 14.37 -15.45 -12.47
CA LEU A 168 14.38 -14.17 -13.18
C LEU A 168 15.71 -13.90 -13.89
N GLY A 169 16.84 -14.28 -13.28
CA GLY A 169 18.17 -14.19 -13.90
C GLY A 169 18.31 -15.05 -15.16
N LYS A 170 17.58 -16.18 -15.23
CA LYS A 170 17.49 -17.06 -16.40
C LYS A 170 16.42 -16.62 -17.41
N LYS A 171 15.78 -15.45 -17.20
CA LYS A 171 14.62 -14.97 -17.97
C LYS A 171 13.45 -15.95 -17.92
N GLU A 172 13.25 -16.59 -16.78
CA GLU A 172 12.11 -17.45 -16.48
C GLU A 172 11.22 -16.76 -15.43
N TYR A 173 9.92 -16.66 -15.72
CA TYR A 173 9.01 -16.00 -14.80
C TYR A 173 8.65 -16.92 -13.64
N PRO A 174 8.81 -16.49 -12.37
CA PRO A 174 8.50 -17.32 -11.21
C PRO A 174 6.98 -17.34 -10.96
N ALA A 175 6.24 -18.05 -11.81
CA ALA A 175 4.76 -18.04 -11.85
C ALA A 175 4.09 -18.50 -10.54
N GLU A 176 4.77 -19.34 -9.76
CA GLU A 176 4.26 -19.88 -8.50
C GLU A 176 4.51 -18.96 -7.30
N LEU A 177 5.44 -18.01 -7.43
CA LEU A 177 5.92 -17.18 -6.32
C LEU A 177 4.80 -16.36 -5.70
N ALA A 178 3.90 -15.77 -6.49
CA ALA A 178 2.79 -14.99 -5.96
C ALA A 178 1.88 -15.84 -5.04
N GLY A 179 1.65 -17.11 -5.39
CA GLY A 179 0.91 -18.06 -4.56
C GLY A 179 1.66 -18.42 -3.29
N GLN A 180 2.96 -18.72 -3.41
CA GLN A 180 3.82 -19.04 -2.26
C GLN A 180 3.93 -17.88 -1.27
N LEU A 181 4.12 -16.64 -1.76
CA LEU A 181 4.11 -15.42 -0.94
C LEU A 181 2.77 -15.18 -0.24
N GLY A 182 1.67 -15.57 -0.87
CA GLY A 182 0.33 -15.50 -0.25
C GLY A 182 0.16 -16.48 0.91
N GLY A 183 0.91 -17.59 0.92
CA GLY A 183 0.91 -18.57 2.02
C GLY A 183 1.82 -18.20 3.19
N ILE A 184 2.74 -17.24 3.01
CA ILE A 184 3.62 -16.77 4.08
C ILE A 184 2.97 -15.59 4.80
N ASN A 185 2.89 -15.72 6.12
CA ASN A 185 2.59 -14.63 7.04
C ASN A 185 3.67 -14.64 8.12
N ILE A 186 4.29 -13.49 8.40
CA ILE A 186 5.23 -13.36 9.51
C ILE A 186 4.40 -13.21 10.80
N PRO A 187 4.40 -14.20 11.72
CA PRO A 187 3.49 -14.25 12.87
C PRO A 187 3.94 -13.37 14.04
N PHE A 188 4.25 -12.10 13.80
CA PHE A 188 4.69 -11.17 14.83
C PHE A 188 4.14 -9.77 14.57
N ASP A 189 3.37 -9.25 15.54
CA ASP A 189 2.69 -7.96 15.47
C ASP A 189 2.55 -7.35 16.88
N ALA A 190 1.96 -6.17 16.96
CA ALA A 190 1.75 -5.46 18.23
C ALA A 190 0.98 -6.26 19.29
N THR A 191 0.14 -7.22 18.90
CA THR A 191 -0.64 -8.04 19.87
C THR A 191 0.26 -8.95 20.71
N LYS A 192 1.44 -9.30 20.19
CA LYS A 192 2.47 -10.07 20.91
C LYS A 192 3.17 -9.25 22.01
N VAL A 193 3.05 -7.93 21.95
CA VAL A 193 3.69 -6.98 22.86
C VAL A 193 2.71 -6.50 23.95
N ASP A 194 1.41 -6.38 23.62
CA ASP A 194 0.38 -5.78 24.49
C ASP A 194 -0.11 -6.65 25.68
N GLY A 195 0.42 -7.85 25.87
CA GLY A 195 -0.07 -8.83 26.86
C GLY A 195 0.69 -8.94 28.19
N GLY A 196 1.59 -8.00 28.50
CA GLY A 196 2.47 -8.10 29.68
C GLY A 196 3.77 -8.87 29.44
N SER A 197 4.00 -9.33 28.20
CA SER A 197 5.22 -10.02 27.75
C SER A 197 6.49 -9.15 27.82
N ILE A 198 6.31 -7.84 28.00
CA ILE A 198 7.37 -6.83 28.07
C ILE A 198 7.80 -6.45 29.49
N SER A 199 7.01 -6.85 30.49
CA SER A 199 7.32 -6.59 31.90
C SER A 199 8.66 -7.25 32.23
N GLY A 200 9.68 -6.46 32.56
CA GLY A 200 11.01 -6.95 32.94
C GLY A 200 12.08 -6.86 31.84
N LEU A 201 11.72 -6.49 30.61
CA LEU A 201 12.72 -6.15 29.58
C LEU A 201 13.41 -4.83 29.92
N ASN A 202 14.73 -4.77 29.72
CA ASN A 202 15.45 -3.50 29.81
C ASN A 202 15.10 -2.58 28.63
N ALA A 203 15.39 -1.29 28.76
CA ALA A 203 15.04 -0.28 27.75
C ALA A 203 15.62 -0.59 26.35
N GLY A 204 16.79 -1.23 26.27
CA GLY A 204 17.40 -1.64 25.00
C GLY A 204 16.61 -2.76 24.32
N ALA A 205 16.31 -3.83 25.06
CA ALA A 205 15.51 -4.95 24.58
C ALA A 205 14.09 -4.52 24.20
N LEU A 206 13.48 -3.60 24.96
CA LEU A 206 12.17 -3.06 24.63
C LEU A 206 12.20 -2.25 23.31
N ARG A 207 13.21 -1.40 23.10
CA ARG A 207 13.36 -0.68 21.81
C ARG A 207 13.58 -1.65 20.65
N GLN A 208 14.43 -2.66 20.83
CA GLN A 208 14.64 -3.70 19.82
C GLN A 208 13.33 -4.44 19.49
N LEU A 209 12.55 -4.79 20.51
CA LEU A 209 11.25 -5.43 20.34
C LEU A 209 10.28 -4.56 19.54
N LEU A 210 10.16 -3.27 19.85
CA LEU A 210 9.28 -2.35 19.12
C LEU A 210 9.72 -2.17 17.67
N ASN A 211 11.03 -2.03 17.43
CA ASN A 211 11.59 -1.94 16.08
C ASN A 211 11.33 -3.22 15.29
N TYR A 212 11.55 -4.39 15.90
CA TYR A 212 11.27 -5.69 15.28
C TYR A 212 9.79 -5.85 14.95
N THR A 213 8.90 -5.48 15.88
CA THR A 213 7.44 -5.51 15.68
C THR A 213 7.04 -4.69 14.46
N LYS A 214 7.50 -3.44 14.38
CA LYS A 214 7.23 -2.55 13.25
C LYS A 214 7.81 -3.13 11.94
N GLY A 215 9.02 -3.66 11.98
CA GLY A 215 9.66 -4.30 10.84
C GLY A 215 8.86 -5.48 10.31
N CYS A 216 8.35 -6.36 11.17
CA CYS A 216 7.50 -7.50 10.78
C CYS A 216 6.21 -7.04 10.07
N GLU A 217 5.55 -6.01 10.60
CA GLU A 217 4.32 -5.46 10.00
C GLU A 217 4.60 -4.80 8.64
N GLU A 218 5.66 -4.01 8.53
CA GLU A 218 6.09 -3.40 7.27
C GLU A 218 6.52 -4.45 6.24
N LEU A 219 7.22 -5.49 6.68
CA LEU A 219 7.62 -6.62 5.84
C LEU A 219 6.41 -7.35 5.26
N ASN A 220 5.39 -7.65 6.07
CA ASN A 220 4.14 -8.25 5.59
C ASN A 220 3.45 -7.37 4.53
N LYS A 221 3.38 -6.04 4.76
CA LYS A 221 2.81 -5.09 3.78
C LYS A 221 3.61 -5.03 2.47
N LYS A 222 4.94 -4.98 2.56
CA LYS A 222 5.84 -4.98 1.39
C LYS A 222 5.72 -6.29 0.60
N LYS A 223 5.68 -7.43 1.31
CA LYS A 223 5.45 -8.76 0.72
C LYS A 223 4.13 -8.81 -0.06
N ASP A 224 3.04 -8.33 0.52
CA ASP A 224 1.73 -8.34 -0.14
C ASP A 224 1.70 -7.40 -1.36
N SER A 225 2.33 -6.23 -1.24
CA SER A 225 2.51 -5.30 -2.37
C SER A 225 3.32 -5.93 -3.50
N PHE A 226 4.40 -6.63 -3.15
CA PHE A 226 5.26 -7.34 -4.09
C PHE A 226 4.53 -8.50 -4.78
N LYS A 227 3.74 -9.28 -4.03
CA LYS A 227 2.84 -10.30 -4.58
C LYS A 227 1.91 -9.72 -5.66
N ASN A 228 1.23 -8.62 -5.36
CA ASN A 228 0.31 -7.99 -6.32
C ASN A 228 1.06 -7.49 -7.55
N LEU A 229 2.28 -6.96 -7.38
CA LEU A 229 3.14 -6.56 -8.49
C LEU A 229 3.53 -7.76 -9.37
N LEU A 230 3.86 -8.92 -8.78
CA LEU A 230 4.16 -10.14 -9.53
C LEU A 230 2.97 -10.64 -10.35
N GLU A 231 1.75 -10.55 -9.85
CA GLU A 231 0.59 -11.00 -10.62
C GLU A 231 0.37 -10.09 -11.86
N PHE A 232 0.55 -8.79 -11.68
CA PHE A 232 0.43 -7.80 -12.77
C PHE A 232 1.61 -7.85 -13.76
N ALA A 233 2.82 -8.12 -13.28
CA ALA A 233 4.04 -7.99 -14.06
C ALA A 233 4.29 -9.15 -15.04
N LYS A 234 3.62 -10.30 -14.89
CA LYS A 234 3.89 -11.52 -15.68
C LYS A 234 3.90 -11.27 -17.18
N ALA A 235 2.77 -10.84 -17.74
CA ALA A 235 2.64 -10.65 -19.19
C ALA A 235 3.57 -9.54 -19.72
N PRO A 236 3.70 -8.37 -19.06
CA PRO A 236 4.68 -7.35 -19.44
C PRO A 236 6.13 -7.86 -19.45
N VAL A 237 6.56 -8.58 -18.41
CA VAL A 237 7.93 -9.10 -18.28
C VAL A 237 8.21 -10.12 -19.38
N GLU A 238 7.32 -11.10 -19.58
CA GLU A 238 7.44 -12.09 -20.65
C GLU A 238 7.46 -11.43 -22.04
N LYS A 239 6.65 -10.39 -22.25
CA LYS A 239 6.70 -9.57 -23.47
C LYS A 239 8.06 -8.88 -23.61
N GLY A 240 8.56 -8.24 -22.55
CA GLY A 240 9.85 -7.54 -22.58
C GLY A 240 11.03 -8.46 -22.91
N TRP A 241 11.05 -9.70 -22.39
CA TRP A 241 12.09 -10.68 -22.74
C TRP A 241 12.03 -11.17 -24.19
N LYS A 242 10.82 -11.26 -24.76
CA LYS A 242 10.66 -11.55 -26.19
C LYS A 242 11.16 -10.39 -27.03
N GLU A 243 10.78 -9.17 -26.69
CA GLU A 243 11.20 -7.95 -27.39
C GLU A 243 12.70 -7.66 -27.27
N GLU A 244 13.36 -8.13 -26.21
CA GLU A 244 14.82 -8.04 -26.09
C GLU A 244 15.55 -8.91 -27.13
N LYS A 245 14.98 -10.07 -27.48
CA LYS A 245 15.53 -10.95 -28.52
C LYS A 245 15.11 -10.51 -29.92
N GLU A 246 13.86 -10.05 -30.04
CA GLU A 246 13.23 -9.64 -31.29
C GLU A 246 12.64 -8.23 -31.10
N PRO A 247 13.44 -7.18 -31.27
CA PRO A 247 12.96 -5.81 -31.08
C PRO A 247 11.85 -5.48 -32.07
N VAL A 248 10.73 -4.95 -31.56
CA VAL A 248 9.58 -4.55 -32.38
C VAL A 248 9.29 -3.06 -32.25
N MET A 249 8.85 -2.47 -33.35
CA MET A 249 8.40 -1.09 -33.45
C MET A 249 7.03 -0.94 -32.80
N ASN A 250 7.01 -0.66 -31.49
CA ASN A 250 5.77 -0.46 -30.72
C ASN A 250 5.16 0.94 -30.92
N PHE A 251 5.95 1.92 -31.36
CA PHE A 251 5.51 3.32 -31.48
C PHE A 251 5.94 3.93 -32.80
N SER A 252 5.24 5.00 -33.16
CA SER A 252 5.59 5.85 -34.29
C SER A 252 5.31 7.31 -33.96
N VAL A 253 6.03 8.22 -34.59
CA VAL A 253 5.69 9.64 -34.60
C VAL A 253 4.81 9.91 -35.80
N LEU A 254 3.61 10.38 -35.54
CA LEU A 254 2.68 10.91 -36.53
C LEU A 254 3.02 12.38 -36.79
N PHE A 255 3.40 12.69 -38.03
CA PHE A 255 3.53 14.07 -38.50
C PHE A 255 2.26 14.46 -39.26
N ARG A 256 1.67 15.60 -38.89
CA ARG A 256 0.51 16.18 -39.58
C ARG A 256 0.61 17.70 -39.65
N SER A 257 0.01 18.28 -40.69
CA SER A 257 -0.17 19.72 -40.77
C SER A 257 -1.29 20.18 -39.83
N ASP A 258 -1.11 21.36 -39.25
CA ASP A 258 -2.08 22.13 -38.48
C ASP A 258 -1.97 23.61 -38.86
N GLN A 259 -2.93 24.44 -38.44
CA GLN A 259 -2.99 25.89 -38.80
C GLN A 259 -1.71 26.67 -38.46
N LYS A 260 -0.89 26.17 -37.51
CA LYS A 260 0.33 26.82 -37.03
C LYS A 260 1.62 26.15 -37.53
N GLY A 261 1.52 25.10 -38.34
CA GLY A 261 2.66 24.34 -38.84
C GLY A 261 2.52 22.83 -38.59
N VAL A 262 3.64 22.10 -38.64
CA VAL A 262 3.65 20.65 -38.49
C VAL A 262 3.65 20.26 -37.01
N ILE A 263 2.77 19.34 -36.62
CA ILE A 263 2.71 18.72 -35.29
C ILE A 263 3.24 17.30 -35.37
N ALA A 264 4.07 16.93 -34.40
CA ALA A 264 4.54 15.57 -34.16
C ALA A 264 3.82 14.96 -32.94
N GLU A 265 3.22 13.79 -33.10
CA GLU A 265 2.51 13.07 -32.03
C GLU A 265 3.08 11.66 -31.88
N LEU A 266 3.50 11.27 -30.67
CA LEU A 266 3.86 9.88 -30.39
C LEU A 266 2.60 9.04 -30.28
N VAL A 267 2.47 8.01 -31.10
CA VAL A 267 1.30 7.13 -31.16
C VAL A 267 1.70 5.65 -31.09
N PRO A 268 0.95 4.80 -30.37
CA PRO A 268 1.15 3.36 -30.39
C PRO A 268 0.84 2.76 -31.77
N VAL A 269 1.69 1.85 -32.22
CA VAL A 269 1.41 1.00 -33.38
C VAL A 269 0.43 -0.09 -32.96
N LYS A 270 -0.66 -0.25 -33.70
CA LYS A 270 -1.71 -1.25 -33.38
C LYS A 270 -1.15 -2.67 -33.47
N GLU A 271 -0.39 -2.94 -34.52
CA GLU A 271 0.28 -4.21 -34.78
C GLU A 271 1.78 -3.96 -34.89
N PRO A 272 2.54 -4.10 -33.78
CA PRO A 272 3.99 -3.92 -33.80
C PRO A 272 4.66 -4.84 -34.82
N PHE A 273 5.73 -4.36 -35.45
CA PHE A 273 6.46 -5.09 -36.49
C PHE A 273 7.95 -5.12 -36.17
N ASP A 274 8.63 -6.16 -36.66
CA ASP A 274 10.03 -6.45 -36.33
C ASP A 274 10.99 -5.41 -36.88
N LEU A 275 11.95 -4.98 -36.05
CA LEU A 275 13.03 -4.08 -36.44
C LEU A 275 13.92 -4.70 -37.53
N GLY A 276 14.15 -6.01 -37.46
CA GLY A 276 15.07 -6.76 -38.33
C GLY A 276 14.48 -7.26 -39.66
N LYS A 277 13.25 -6.90 -40.00
CA LYS A 277 12.58 -7.30 -41.26
C LYS A 277 12.24 -6.08 -42.11
N ASP A 278 11.76 -6.30 -43.32
CA ASP A 278 11.22 -5.22 -44.15
C ASP A 278 10.03 -4.55 -43.46
N TRP A 279 10.11 -3.24 -43.27
CA TRP A 279 9.03 -2.53 -42.59
C TRP A 279 7.86 -2.25 -43.53
N PRO A 280 6.61 -2.31 -43.02
CA PRO A 280 5.43 -2.09 -43.83
C PRO A 280 5.40 -0.69 -44.45
N ALA A 281 4.92 -0.59 -45.69
CA ALA A 281 4.74 0.68 -46.38
C ALA A 281 3.63 1.55 -45.75
N ASN A 282 2.64 0.91 -45.11
CA ASN A 282 1.59 1.56 -44.33
C ASN A 282 1.19 0.64 -43.17
N TYR A 283 0.76 1.22 -42.06
CA TYR A 283 0.34 0.46 -40.88
C TYR A 283 -0.64 1.28 -40.03
N ALA A 284 -1.35 0.58 -39.15
CA ALA A 284 -2.34 1.18 -38.27
C ALA A 284 -1.71 1.65 -36.95
N VAL A 285 -2.08 2.85 -36.53
CA VAL A 285 -1.75 3.43 -35.21
C VAL A 285 -3.00 3.73 -34.42
N LEU A 286 -2.87 3.79 -33.10
CA LEU A 286 -3.95 4.15 -32.18
C LEU A 286 -3.81 5.61 -31.78
N LYS A 287 -4.57 6.51 -32.42
CA LYS A 287 -4.54 7.93 -32.12
C LYS A 287 -5.53 8.28 -31.01
N PRO A 288 -5.10 8.95 -29.93
CA PRO A 288 -6.03 9.48 -28.95
C PRO A 288 -6.77 10.70 -29.51
N GLU A 289 -8.10 10.62 -29.58
CA GLU A 289 -8.97 11.70 -30.06
C GLU A 289 -10.00 12.09 -29.00
N ARG A 290 -10.24 13.40 -28.89
CA ARG A 290 -11.23 13.94 -27.95
C ARG A 290 -12.62 13.81 -28.56
N THR A 291 -13.47 13.02 -27.91
CA THR A 291 -14.89 12.86 -28.27
C THR A 291 -15.77 13.57 -27.23
N PRO A 292 -17.07 13.80 -27.53
CA PRO A 292 -18.02 14.31 -26.52
C PRO A 292 -18.11 13.44 -25.26
N GLN A 293 -17.68 12.18 -25.32
CA GLN A 293 -17.71 11.21 -24.23
C GLN A 293 -16.33 11.06 -23.53
N GLY A 294 -15.36 11.92 -23.85
CA GLY A 294 -13.99 11.86 -23.35
C GLY A 294 -12.96 11.45 -24.41
N MET A 295 -11.73 11.14 -23.97
CA MET A 295 -10.66 10.68 -24.86
C MET A 295 -10.91 9.23 -25.28
N LYS A 296 -10.85 8.95 -26.59
CA LYS A 296 -10.94 7.59 -27.15
C LYS A 296 -9.79 7.33 -28.10
N SER A 297 -9.28 6.11 -28.10
CA SER A 297 -8.30 5.66 -29.09
C SER A 297 -8.99 5.31 -30.39
N VAL A 298 -8.61 5.97 -31.47
CA VAL A 298 -9.14 5.78 -32.83
C VAL A 298 -8.04 5.17 -33.69
N GLU A 299 -8.38 4.10 -34.41
CA GLU A 299 -7.47 3.47 -35.34
C GLU A 299 -7.32 4.31 -36.61
N LYS A 300 -6.06 4.59 -37.00
CA LYS A 300 -5.74 5.28 -38.25
C LYS A 300 -4.66 4.52 -38.99
N LYS A 301 -4.96 4.11 -40.22
CA LYS A 301 -4.01 3.50 -41.15
C LYS A 301 -3.38 4.60 -42.00
N LEU A 302 -2.06 4.74 -41.92
CA LEU A 302 -1.31 5.80 -42.59
C LEU A 302 -0.03 5.26 -43.23
N ASN A 303 0.51 6.01 -44.18
CA ASN A 303 1.73 5.65 -44.88
C ASN A 303 2.96 5.91 -44.00
N ARG A 304 3.92 4.99 -44.08
CA ARG A 304 5.25 5.17 -43.52
C ARG A 304 6.00 6.22 -44.35
N TYR A 305 6.60 7.18 -43.66
CA TYR A 305 7.52 8.13 -44.28
C TYR A 305 8.78 7.40 -44.77
N THR A 306 9.16 7.64 -46.03
CA THR A 306 10.33 6.99 -46.66
C THR A 306 11.37 8.00 -47.14
N LYS A 307 10.94 9.14 -47.67
CA LYS A 307 11.79 10.24 -48.16
C LYS A 307 10.92 11.48 -48.50
N GLY A 308 11.55 12.64 -48.66
CA GLY A 308 10.91 13.88 -49.12
C GLY A 308 10.76 14.92 -48.02
N ASP A 309 9.84 15.86 -48.20
CA ASP A 309 9.50 16.82 -47.17
C ASP A 309 8.44 16.24 -46.22
N LEU A 310 8.52 16.61 -44.93
CA LEU A 310 7.46 16.31 -43.97
C LEU A 310 6.16 17.01 -44.39
N PRO A 311 4.98 16.48 -44.03
CA PRO A 311 3.70 17.01 -44.51
C PRO A 311 3.45 18.43 -43.99
N GLY A 312 3.85 19.42 -44.78
CA GLY A 312 3.53 20.83 -44.57
C GLY A 312 2.08 21.15 -44.94
N ASN A 313 1.58 20.55 -46.04
CA ASN A 313 0.19 20.62 -46.52
C ASN A 313 -0.33 19.25 -47.05
N GLY A 314 0.44 18.17 -46.86
CA GLY A 314 0.15 16.84 -47.41
C GLY A 314 -0.50 15.87 -46.42
N ASP A 315 -0.73 14.64 -46.87
CA ASP A 315 -1.29 13.57 -46.04
C ASP A 315 -0.39 13.28 -44.82
N PRO A 316 -0.97 12.99 -43.63
CA PRO A 316 -0.18 12.63 -42.47
C PRO A 316 0.68 11.39 -42.72
N VAL A 317 1.90 11.39 -42.18
CA VAL A 317 2.86 10.29 -42.33
C VAL A 317 3.34 9.79 -40.98
N LEU A 318 3.78 8.53 -40.95
CA LEU A 318 4.31 7.88 -39.77
C LEU A 318 5.81 7.63 -39.89
N VAL A 319 6.56 7.98 -38.84
CA VAL A 319 7.98 7.61 -38.67
C VAL A 319 8.07 6.61 -37.52
N PRO A 320 8.44 5.34 -37.75
CA PRO A 320 8.68 4.38 -36.68
C PRO A 320 9.73 4.90 -35.70
N VAL A 321 9.52 4.68 -34.41
CA VAL A 321 10.48 5.08 -33.38
C VAL A 321 11.32 3.88 -32.99
N ASP A 322 12.64 4.06 -32.93
CA ASP A 322 13.57 3.04 -32.46
C ASP A 322 13.11 2.43 -31.12
N PRO A 323 12.91 1.10 -31.03
CA PRO A 323 12.42 0.44 -29.82
C PRO A 323 13.30 0.71 -28.59
N ILE A 324 14.61 0.88 -28.78
CA ILE A 324 15.55 1.16 -27.69
C ILE A 324 15.20 2.49 -27.01
N THR A 325 14.82 3.49 -27.78
CA THR A 325 14.48 4.83 -27.27
C THR A 325 13.10 4.89 -26.59
N THR A 326 12.22 3.94 -26.89
CA THR A 326 10.87 3.88 -26.31
C THR A 326 10.76 2.90 -25.14
N SER A 327 11.84 2.18 -24.83
CA SER A 327 11.92 1.22 -23.74
C SER A 327 11.42 1.76 -22.39
N ALA A 328 11.67 3.03 -22.08
CA ALA A 328 11.20 3.67 -20.84
C ALA A 328 9.67 3.79 -20.74
N PHE A 329 8.94 3.70 -21.86
CA PHE A 329 7.49 3.80 -21.94
C PHE A 329 6.81 2.43 -22.09
N THR A 330 7.57 1.34 -22.05
CA THR A 330 7.09 -0.03 -22.23
C THR A 330 7.25 -0.87 -20.95
N SER A 331 7.11 -2.19 -21.09
CA SER A 331 7.26 -3.20 -20.04
C SER A 331 8.54 -3.10 -19.20
N GLN A 332 9.57 -2.37 -19.65
CA GLN A 332 10.82 -2.18 -18.91
C GLN A 332 10.63 -1.42 -17.61
N GLU A 333 9.69 -0.47 -17.53
CA GLU A 333 9.40 0.22 -16.27
C GLU A 333 8.78 -0.74 -15.24
N ILE A 334 7.94 -1.67 -15.70
CA ILE A 334 7.38 -2.73 -14.86
C ILE A 334 8.49 -3.69 -14.39
N ILE A 335 9.40 -4.08 -15.28
CA ILE A 335 10.57 -4.90 -14.95
C ILE A 335 11.46 -4.19 -13.91
N ARG A 336 11.71 -2.90 -14.07
CA ARG A 336 12.50 -2.08 -13.13
C ARG A 336 11.83 -2.01 -11.76
N ASN A 337 10.53 -1.74 -11.71
CA ASN A 337 9.76 -1.69 -10.47
C ASN A 337 9.73 -3.06 -9.77
N LEU A 338 9.58 -4.14 -10.53
CA LEU A 338 9.65 -5.50 -10.00
C LEU A 338 11.03 -5.77 -9.38
N ARG A 339 12.12 -5.45 -10.10
CA ARG A 339 13.49 -5.61 -9.60
C ARG A 339 13.75 -4.79 -8.35
N LYS A 340 13.27 -3.54 -8.31
CA LYS A 340 13.41 -2.68 -7.14
C LYS A 340 12.68 -3.27 -5.93
N ALA A 341 11.40 -3.59 -6.08
CA ALA A 341 10.60 -4.17 -4.99
C ALA A 341 11.23 -5.48 -4.46
N PHE A 342 11.83 -6.26 -5.36
CA PHE A 342 12.56 -7.46 -5.01
C PHE A 342 13.81 -7.20 -4.16
N ILE A 343 14.66 -6.27 -4.59
CA ILE A 343 15.86 -5.86 -3.86
C ILE A 343 15.45 -5.31 -2.49
N ASP A 344 14.49 -4.38 -2.46
CA ASP A 344 14.01 -3.75 -1.23
C ASP A 344 13.54 -4.81 -0.21
N LEU A 345 12.80 -5.84 -0.66
CA LEU A 345 12.32 -6.90 0.22
C LEU A 345 13.46 -7.80 0.74
N ARG A 346 14.45 -8.11 -0.09
CA ARG A 346 15.62 -8.91 0.33
C ARG A 346 16.53 -8.12 1.28
N THR A 347 16.75 -6.84 1.01
CA THR A 347 17.52 -5.95 1.89
C THR A 347 16.82 -5.79 3.24
N GLU A 348 15.49 -5.69 3.28
CA GLU A 348 14.76 -5.66 4.56
C GLU A 348 14.98 -6.95 5.38
N LEU A 349 15.02 -8.10 4.72
CA LEU A 349 15.20 -9.40 5.38
C LEU A 349 16.63 -9.64 5.87
N LYS A 350 17.61 -9.48 4.96
CA LYS A 350 19.01 -9.86 5.18
C LYS A 350 19.93 -8.70 5.55
N GLY A 351 19.50 -7.48 5.29
CA GLY A 351 20.37 -6.32 5.36
C GLY A 351 21.12 -6.09 4.06
N ASP A 352 22.01 -5.11 4.10
CA ASP A 352 22.91 -4.75 3.00
C ASP A 352 24.22 -4.22 3.59
N ASP A 353 25.31 -4.94 3.31
CA ASP A 353 26.68 -4.63 3.74
C ASP A 353 27.53 -4.05 2.60
N SER A 354 26.93 -3.80 1.43
CA SER A 354 27.65 -3.27 0.26
C SER A 354 28.22 -1.87 0.49
N ASN A 355 27.68 -1.12 1.45
CA ASN A 355 28.25 0.13 1.95
C ASN A 355 28.83 -0.06 3.36
N PRO A 356 30.16 -0.25 3.50
CA PRO A 356 30.80 -0.44 4.80
C PRO A 356 30.63 0.74 5.77
N GLN A 357 30.35 1.94 5.25
CA GLN A 357 30.16 3.13 6.08
C GLN A 357 28.76 3.18 6.70
N ASN A 358 27.78 2.53 6.08
CA ASN A 358 26.38 2.51 6.53
C ASN A 358 25.77 1.13 6.27
N PRO A 359 26.20 0.08 7.00
CA PRO A 359 25.60 -1.23 6.87
C PRO A 359 24.13 -1.17 7.32
N VAL A 360 23.25 -1.78 6.53
CA VAL A 360 21.84 -1.94 6.87
C VAL A 360 21.69 -3.31 7.52
N THR A 361 21.29 -3.35 8.79
CA THR A 361 20.99 -4.61 9.49
C THR A 361 19.64 -5.15 9.04
N GLY A 362 19.60 -6.42 8.64
CA GLY A 362 18.37 -7.09 8.22
C GLY A 362 17.46 -7.47 9.39
N LEU A 363 16.16 -7.59 9.13
CA LEU A 363 15.17 -7.93 10.14
C LEU A 363 15.41 -9.30 10.78
N ILE A 364 15.95 -10.27 10.03
CA ILE A 364 16.34 -11.58 10.58
C ILE A 364 17.41 -11.40 11.67
N GLU A 365 18.44 -10.62 11.39
CA GLU A 365 19.51 -10.35 12.36
C GLU A 365 19.00 -9.51 13.55
N VAL A 366 18.11 -8.55 13.31
CA VAL A 366 17.43 -7.82 14.39
C VAL A 366 16.67 -8.78 15.31
N GLY A 367 15.97 -9.77 14.76
CA GLY A 367 15.29 -10.82 15.54
C GLY A 367 16.25 -11.70 16.33
N ASP A 368 17.37 -12.12 15.73
CA ASP A 368 18.39 -12.93 16.40
C ASP A 368 19.07 -12.15 17.55
N ASN A 369 19.33 -10.86 17.34
CA ASN A 369 19.85 -9.95 18.36
C ASN A 369 18.83 -9.71 19.48
N LEU A 370 17.54 -9.57 19.15
CA LEU A 370 16.47 -9.43 20.13
C LEU A 370 16.36 -10.67 21.01
N MET A 371 16.38 -11.88 20.43
CA MET A 371 16.39 -13.13 21.20
C MET A 371 17.56 -13.17 22.18
N THR A 372 18.77 -12.80 21.72
CA THR A 372 19.96 -12.71 22.57
C THR A 372 19.78 -11.72 23.73
N SER A 373 19.18 -10.55 23.47
CA SER A 373 18.88 -9.55 24.50
C SER A 373 17.85 -10.04 25.51
N ILE A 374 16.79 -10.72 25.07
CA ILE A 374 15.77 -11.31 25.95
C ILE A 374 16.39 -12.43 26.80
N GLN A 375 17.24 -13.28 26.21
CA GLN A 375 17.91 -14.35 26.92
C GLN A 375 18.77 -13.84 28.10
N LYS A 376 19.52 -12.74 27.90
CA LYS A 376 20.29 -12.09 28.98
C LYS A 376 19.40 -11.66 30.15
N VAL A 377 18.19 -11.16 29.89
CA VAL A 377 17.22 -10.81 30.93
C VAL A 377 16.79 -12.06 31.71
N THR A 378 16.56 -13.19 31.01
CA THR A 378 16.14 -14.44 31.67
C THR A 378 17.23 -15.15 32.47
N GLN A 379 18.51 -14.88 32.18
CA GLN A 379 19.66 -15.51 32.86
C GLN A 379 20.22 -14.66 34.01
N GLY A 380 20.00 -13.34 33.99
CA GLY A 380 20.44 -12.42 35.03
C GLY A 380 19.39 -12.09 36.11
N SER A 381 18.24 -12.79 36.12
CA SER A 381 17.13 -12.59 37.07
C SER A 381 17.07 -13.68 38.14
#